data_AF-A0A8S3A9P8-F1
#
_entry.id   AF-A0A8S3A9P8-F1
#
_cell.length_a   1.000
_cell.length_b   1.000
_cell.length_c   1.000
_cell.angle_alpha   90.00
_cell.angle_beta   90.00
_cell.angle_gamma   90.00
#
_symmetry.space_group_name_H-M   'P 1'
#
loop_
_entity.id
_entity.type
_entity.pdbx_description
1 polymer ?
#
loop_
_entity_poly.entity_id
_entity_poly.type
_entity_poly.pdbx_seq_one_letter_code
_entity_poly.pdbx_strand_id
1 'polypeptide(L)'
;TPQCQGRFTGDPSHDFDVTKYTVSNEDTEEENIEEYKSQLREEERLAATLWKIEQDAIIIPRGSYVLQPNGNVERNRTFEGLTVTESGKLSNYFHFREPITLQQKSLIHRATLDKSLHFLDTIDEDVPKGWSVQYERGSGLVQIRSLKWPGMAFFHIPETNRYGSLYCGVGEENKDLPFML
;
A
#
# COMPACT_ATOMS: atom_id res chain seq x y z
N THR A 1 -0.34 -15.72 -4.15
CA THR A 1 -0.99 -15.36 -2.85
C THR A 1 -0.21 -16.05 -1.74
N PRO A 2 0.03 -15.45 -0.56
CA PRO A 2 0.73 -16.16 0.50
C PRO A 2 -0.14 -17.35 0.92
N GLN A 3 0.40 -18.55 0.77
CA GLN A 3 -0.27 -19.83 1.05
C GLN A 3 -0.35 -20.12 2.56
N CYS A 4 0.31 -19.32 3.40
CA CYS A 4 0.15 -19.34 4.86
C CYS A 4 -0.82 -18.23 5.32
N GLN A 5 -1.94 -18.63 5.93
CA GLN A 5 -2.90 -17.76 6.62
C GLN A 5 -2.83 -17.98 8.13
N GLY A 6 -3.37 -17.06 8.92
CA GLY A 6 -3.43 -17.16 10.38
C GLY A 6 -2.44 -16.26 11.10
N ARG A 7 -2.43 -16.32 12.42
CA ARG A 7 -1.55 -15.49 13.26
C ARG A 7 -0.10 -15.96 13.19
N PHE A 8 0.82 -15.02 13.41
CA PHE A 8 2.22 -15.32 13.69
C PHE A 8 2.34 -16.03 15.04
N THR A 9 3.24 -17.00 15.14
CA THR A 9 3.49 -17.74 16.38
C THR A 9 4.40 -16.95 17.32
N GLY A 10 5.23 -16.07 16.77
CA GLY A 10 6.22 -15.29 17.50
C GLY A 10 7.59 -15.98 17.61
N ASP A 11 7.78 -17.13 16.97
CA ASP A 11 9.07 -17.80 16.83
C ASP A 11 9.61 -17.66 15.39
N PRO A 12 10.70 -16.89 15.16
CA PRO A 12 11.28 -16.72 13.83
C PRO A 12 11.72 -18.01 13.14
N SER A 13 12.05 -19.05 13.93
CA SER A 13 12.54 -20.34 13.42
C SER A 13 11.42 -21.34 13.13
N HIS A 14 10.15 -20.95 13.34
CA HIS A 14 9.03 -21.83 13.06
C HIS A 14 8.88 -22.06 11.55
N ASP A 15 8.80 -23.33 11.16
CA ASP A 15 8.62 -23.74 9.77
C ASP A 15 7.16 -24.07 9.48
N PHE A 16 6.62 -23.47 8.42
CA PHE A 16 5.31 -23.79 7.87
C PHE A 16 5.45 -24.70 6.65
N ASP A 17 4.66 -25.76 6.60
CA ASP A 17 4.53 -26.59 5.40
C ASP A 17 3.61 -25.89 4.39
N VAL A 18 4.17 -25.54 3.24
CA VAL A 18 3.47 -24.84 2.16
C VAL A 18 3.37 -25.73 0.94
N THR A 19 2.15 -26.02 0.53
CA THR A 19 1.88 -26.73 -0.72
C THR A 19 1.91 -25.76 -1.91
N LYS A 20 2.85 -25.95 -2.83
CA LYS A 20 2.95 -25.22 -4.10
C LYS A 20 2.42 -26.08 -5.24
N TYR A 21 1.80 -25.42 -6.21
CA TYR A 21 1.30 -26.03 -7.43
C TYR A 21 2.05 -25.43 -8.61
N THR A 22 2.63 -26.28 -9.46
CA THR A 22 3.20 -25.88 -10.75
C THR A 22 2.36 -26.45 -11.87
N VAL A 23 2.02 -25.60 -12.83
CA VAL A 23 1.34 -25.99 -14.06
C VAL A 23 2.41 -26.07 -15.14
N SER A 24 2.68 -27.28 -15.64
CA SER A 24 3.52 -27.49 -16.82
C SER A 24 2.63 -27.47 -18.06
N ASN A 25 2.79 -26.45 -18.90
CA ASN A 25 2.19 -26.43 -20.24
C ASN A 25 3.12 -27.17 -21.20
N GLU A 26 3.23 -28.49 -21.07
CA GLU A 26 3.82 -29.32 -22.11
C GLU A 26 2.70 -29.70 -23.08
N ASP A 27 2.64 -29.04 -24.25
CA ASP A 27 1.94 -29.29 -25.54
C ASP A 27 0.88 -30.41 -25.66
N THR A 28 0.13 -30.71 -24.61
CA THR A 28 -0.92 -31.72 -24.52
C THR A 28 -2.14 -31.05 -23.91
N GLU A 29 -3.34 -31.37 -24.40
CA GLU A 29 -4.61 -30.76 -23.97
C GLU A 29 -4.98 -31.05 -22.50
N GLU A 30 -4.07 -31.65 -21.72
CA GLU A 30 -4.24 -32.00 -20.31
C GLU A 30 -3.24 -31.20 -19.45
N GLU A 31 -3.77 -30.27 -18.64
CA GLU A 31 -3.00 -29.55 -17.63
C GLU A 31 -2.54 -30.53 -16.54
N ASN A 32 -1.25 -30.89 -16.51
CA ASN A 32 -0.66 -31.61 -15.39
C ASN A 32 -0.35 -30.62 -14.26
N ILE A 33 -1.04 -30.78 -13.12
CA ILE A 33 -0.81 -30.00 -11.91
C ILE A 33 0.10 -30.82 -10.98
N GLU A 34 1.36 -30.42 -10.87
CA GLU A 34 2.30 -31.02 -9.93
C GLU A 34 2.23 -30.33 -8.57
N GLU A 35 1.99 -31.11 -7.52
CA GLU A 35 1.96 -30.65 -6.13
C GLU A 35 3.30 -30.94 -5.45
N TYR A 36 3.98 -29.91 -4.93
CA TYR A 36 5.17 -30.10 -4.09
C TYR A 36 5.09 -29.29 -2.79
N LYS A 37 5.54 -29.90 -1.70
CA LYS A 37 5.60 -29.27 -0.38
C LYS A 37 6.94 -28.56 -0.21
N SER A 38 6.91 -27.30 0.19
CA SER A 38 8.09 -26.52 0.56
C SER A 38 7.94 -26.01 1.98
N GLN A 39 9.04 -25.94 2.72
CA GLN A 39 9.07 -25.30 4.03
C GLN A 39 9.26 -23.79 3.86
N LEU A 40 8.50 -23.00 4.62
CA LEU A 40 8.60 -21.55 4.68
C LEU A 40 8.83 -21.14 6.14
N ARG A 41 9.90 -20.41 6.41
CA ARG A 41 10.15 -19.91 7.76
C ARG A 41 9.24 -18.76 8.13
N GLU A 42 8.93 -18.61 9.41
CA GLU A 42 8.12 -17.50 9.91
C GLU A 42 8.76 -16.13 9.63
N GLU A 43 10.09 -16.03 9.71
CA GLU A 43 10.82 -14.81 9.38
C GLU A 43 10.62 -14.37 7.91
N GLU A 44 10.63 -15.32 6.97
CA GLU A 44 10.43 -15.06 5.54
C GLU A 44 8.99 -14.63 5.27
N ARG A 45 8.05 -15.32 5.93
CA ARG A 45 6.62 -14.96 5.90
C ARG A 45 6.40 -13.54 6.42
N LEU A 46 7.03 -13.19 7.54
CA LEU A 46 6.92 -11.86 8.13
C LEU A 46 7.47 -10.78 7.18
N ALA A 47 8.64 -11.01 6.60
CA ALA A 47 9.25 -10.10 5.62
C ALA A 47 8.34 -9.88 4.40
N ALA A 48 7.75 -10.95 3.86
CA ALA A 48 6.82 -10.87 2.74
C ALA A 48 5.53 -10.09 3.10
N THR A 49 4.99 -10.30 4.31
CA THR A 49 3.83 -9.55 4.80
C THR A 49 4.16 -8.06 4.96
N LEU A 50 5.31 -7.72 5.55
CA LEU A 50 5.76 -6.34 5.71
C LEU A 50 5.91 -5.65 4.35
N TRP A 51 6.60 -6.30 3.41
CA TRP A 51 6.75 -5.79 2.05
C TRP A 51 5.38 -5.52 1.41
N LYS A 52 4.41 -6.42 1.58
CA LYS A 52 3.08 -6.23 1.03
C LYS A 52 2.34 -5.05 1.67
N ILE A 53 2.42 -4.89 2.99
CA ILE A 53 1.84 -3.73 3.70
C ILE A 53 2.51 -2.43 3.24
N GLU A 54 3.82 -2.43 3.05
CA GLU A 54 4.56 -1.28 2.55
C GLU A 54 4.08 -0.85 1.17
N GLN A 55 3.93 -1.80 0.25
CA GLN A 55 3.45 -1.52 -1.10
C GLN A 55 1.97 -1.07 -1.12
N ASP A 56 1.13 -1.65 -0.27
CA ASP A 56 -0.33 -1.43 -0.33
C ASP A 56 -0.84 -0.27 0.52
N ALA A 57 -0.13 0.10 1.59
CA ALA A 57 -0.73 0.90 2.66
C ALA A 57 0.15 2.03 3.20
N ILE A 58 1.42 2.11 2.83
CA ILE A 58 2.26 3.26 3.20
C ILE A 58 1.95 4.42 2.26
N ILE A 59 1.49 5.52 2.86
CA ILE A 59 1.04 6.70 2.13
C ILE A 59 1.78 7.96 2.58
N ILE A 60 1.82 8.95 1.69
CA ILE A 60 2.37 10.28 1.94
C ILE A 60 1.42 11.37 1.45
N PRO A 61 1.43 12.57 2.06
CA PRO A 61 0.63 13.68 1.58
C PRO A 61 1.23 14.31 0.32
N ARG A 62 0.37 14.87 -0.53
CA ARG A 62 0.75 15.55 -1.76
C ARG A 62 1.77 16.65 -1.51
N GLY A 63 2.84 16.65 -2.31
CA GLY A 63 3.88 17.68 -2.25
C GLY A 63 4.90 17.50 -1.12
N SER A 64 4.78 16.46 -0.28
CA SER A 64 5.79 16.13 0.73
C SER A 64 7.09 15.57 0.13
N TYR A 65 7.01 14.97 -1.04
CA TYR A 65 8.14 14.53 -1.86
C TYR A 65 8.01 15.10 -3.27
N VAL A 66 9.15 15.32 -3.91
CA VAL A 66 9.25 15.84 -5.28
C VAL A 66 10.17 14.94 -6.09
N LEU A 67 9.78 14.72 -7.35
CA LEU A 67 10.66 14.09 -8.32
C LEU A 67 11.57 15.14 -8.94
N GLN A 68 12.88 14.94 -8.80
CA GLN A 68 13.89 15.78 -9.43
C GLN A 68 14.08 15.42 -10.91
N PRO A 69 14.63 16.34 -11.74
CA PRO A 69 14.93 16.05 -13.14
C PRO A 69 15.91 14.89 -13.38
N ASN A 70 16.74 14.56 -12.39
CA ASN A 70 17.64 13.39 -12.42
C ASN A 70 16.92 12.06 -12.15
N GLY A 71 15.62 12.07 -11.84
CA GLY A 71 14.82 10.90 -11.50
C GLY A 71 14.81 10.53 -10.02
N ASN A 72 15.54 11.25 -9.17
CA ASN A 72 15.56 10.97 -7.73
C ASN A 72 14.34 11.57 -7.03
N VAL A 73 13.81 10.82 -6.05
CA VAL A 73 12.71 11.27 -5.19
C VAL A 73 13.31 11.84 -3.91
N GLU A 74 13.08 13.13 -3.66
CA GLU A 74 13.58 13.80 -2.47
C GLU A 74 12.45 14.43 -1.65
N ARG A 75 12.68 14.53 -0.33
CA ARG A 75 11.74 15.19 0.57
C ARG A 75 11.69 16.68 0.25
N ASN A 76 10.49 17.20 0.04
CA ASN A 76 10.27 18.60 -0.23
C ASN A 76 10.45 19.43 1.04
N ARG A 77 11.48 20.29 1.07
CA ARG A 77 11.79 21.16 2.22
C ARG A 77 10.84 22.34 2.36
N THR A 78 10.12 22.71 1.29
CA THR A 78 9.15 23.80 1.29
C THR A 78 7.73 23.32 1.56
N PHE A 79 7.53 22.02 1.84
CA PHE A 79 6.22 21.50 2.19
C PHE A 79 5.79 21.98 3.57
N GLU A 80 4.78 22.84 3.60
CA GLU A 80 4.19 23.38 4.83
C GLU A 80 2.99 22.58 5.32
N GLY A 81 2.55 21.55 4.58
CA GLY A 81 1.37 20.77 4.90
C GLY A 81 0.20 21.04 3.96
N LEU A 82 -0.75 20.11 3.95
CA LEU A 82 -2.03 20.30 3.29
C LEU A 82 -2.94 21.22 4.11
N THR A 83 -3.75 22.02 3.45
CA THR A 83 -4.82 22.79 4.13
C THR A 83 -5.84 21.84 4.74
N VAL A 84 -6.67 22.34 5.66
CA VAL A 84 -7.71 21.52 6.32
C VAL A 84 -8.67 20.89 5.30
N THR A 85 -9.09 21.65 4.28
CA THR A 85 -10.01 21.16 3.24
C THR A 85 -9.35 20.17 2.29
N GLU A 86 -8.07 20.34 1.98
CA GLU A 86 -7.30 19.41 1.16
C GLU A 86 -6.99 18.11 1.89
N SER A 87 -6.75 18.18 3.20
CA SER A 87 -6.44 17.02 4.03
C SER A 87 -7.61 16.03 4.11
N GLY A 88 -8.84 16.47 3.82
CA GLY A 88 -10.02 15.59 3.78
C GLY A 88 -10.13 14.77 2.50
N LYS A 89 -9.36 15.11 1.46
CA LYS A 89 -9.48 14.51 0.13
C LYS A 89 -8.47 13.40 -0.05
N LEU A 90 -8.96 12.18 -0.28
CA LEU A 90 -8.13 11.01 -0.58
C LEU A 90 -7.20 11.23 -1.79
N SER A 91 -7.62 12.04 -2.77
CA SER A 91 -6.80 12.41 -3.94
C SER A 91 -5.50 13.15 -3.61
N ASN A 92 -5.35 13.68 -2.38
CA ASN A 92 -4.14 14.36 -1.92
C ASN A 92 -3.19 13.44 -1.17
N TYR A 93 -3.42 12.12 -1.18
CA TYR A 93 -2.54 11.14 -0.57
C TYR A 93 -2.12 10.12 -1.63
N PHE A 94 -0.83 9.76 -1.59
CA PHE A 94 -0.22 8.88 -2.56
C PHE A 94 0.45 7.70 -1.89
N HIS A 95 0.45 6.55 -2.57
CA HIS A 95 1.25 5.39 -2.17
C HIS A 95 2.74 5.69 -2.32
N PHE A 96 3.53 5.41 -1.28
CA PHE A 96 4.97 5.62 -1.29
C PHE A 96 5.73 4.40 -1.81
N ARG A 97 5.48 4.09 -3.08
CA ARG A 97 6.14 3.02 -3.85
C ARG A 97 6.25 3.41 -5.31
N GLU A 98 6.85 2.54 -6.12
CA GLU A 98 6.81 2.73 -7.56
C GLU A 98 5.36 2.77 -8.07
N PRO A 99 5.03 3.72 -8.96
CA PRO A 99 3.69 3.86 -9.50
C PRO A 99 3.36 2.69 -10.42
N ILE A 100 2.21 2.06 -10.21
CA ILE A 100 1.67 0.97 -11.01
C ILE A 100 0.53 1.52 -11.87
N THR A 101 -0.47 2.15 -11.24
CA THR A 101 -1.68 2.64 -11.90
C THR A 101 -1.36 3.80 -12.84
N LEU A 102 -0.50 4.73 -12.42
CA LEU A 102 -0.08 5.87 -13.24
C LEU A 102 0.66 5.42 -14.51
N GLN A 103 1.41 4.31 -14.46
CA GLN A 103 2.10 3.77 -15.64
C GLN A 103 1.13 3.22 -16.68
N GLN A 104 -0.03 2.72 -16.24
CA GLN A 104 -1.09 2.19 -17.10
C GLN A 104 -1.93 3.28 -17.77
N LYS A 105 -1.83 4.55 -17.32
CA LYS A 105 -2.57 5.67 -17.90
C LYS A 105 -2.00 6.10 -19.27
N SER A 106 -2.88 6.66 -20.10
CA SER A 106 -2.51 7.16 -21.43
C SER A 106 -1.45 8.26 -21.37
N LEU A 107 -0.62 8.37 -22.41
CA LEU A 107 0.42 9.41 -22.51
C LEU A 107 -0.17 10.82 -22.43
N ILE A 108 -1.35 11.04 -23.01
CA ILE A 108 -2.06 12.32 -22.98
C ILE A 108 -2.41 12.70 -21.54
N HIS A 109 -2.95 11.76 -20.77
CA HIS A 109 -3.29 11.98 -19.36
C HIS A 109 -2.05 12.23 -18.50
N ARG A 110 -0.94 11.55 -18.80
CA ARG A 110 0.32 11.76 -18.09
C ARG A 110 0.98 13.09 -18.45
N ALA A 111 0.72 13.62 -19.64
CA ALA A 111 1.28 14.90 -20.10
C ALA A 111 0.60 16.12 -19.46
N THR A 112 -0.63 15.99 -18.96
CA THR A 112 -1.35 17.07 -18.27
C THR A 112 -0.99 17.18 -16.78
N LEU A 113 -0.38 16.14 -16.20
CA LEU A 113 0.03 16.11 -14.81
C LEU A 113 1.37 16.82 -14.59
N ASP A 114 1.52 17.43 -13.41
CA ASP A 114 2.81 17.93 -12.96
C ASP A 114 3.71 16.73 -12.61
N LYS A 115 4.69 16.43 -13.46
CA LYS A 115 5.59 15.29 -13.27
C LYS A 115 6.41 15.37 -11.99
N SER A 116 6.63 16.56 -11.43
CA SER A 116 7.39 16.71 -10.19
C SER A 116 6.54 16.39 -8.95
N LEU A 117 5.25 16.73 -8.98
CA LEU A 117 4.33 16.59 -7.84
C LEU A 117 3.41 15.38 -7.91
N HIS A 118 3.11 14.89 -9.12
CA HIS A 118 2.13 13.83 -9.41
C HIS A 118 2.81 12.63 -10.08
N PHE A 119 3.90 12.15 -9.47
CA PHE A 119 4.66 11.00 -9.98
C PHE A 119 4.26 9.65 -9.34
N LEU A 120 3.36 9.67 -8.36
CA LEU A 120 2.92 8.49 -7.59
C LEU A 120 1.42 8.18 -7.82
N ASP A 121 1.00 6.99 -7.40
CA ASP A 121 -0.40 6.55 -7.46
C ASP A 121 -1.21 7.18 -6.31
N THR A 122 -2.37 7.76 -6.63
CA THR A 122 -3.31 8.30 -5.64
C THR A 122 -4.15 7.21 -5.01
N ILE A 123 -4.39 7.28 -3.70
CA ILE A 123 -5.21 6.28 -2.98
C ILE A 123 -6.72 6.36 -3.31
N ASP A 124 -7.17 7.45 -3.93
CA ASP A 124 -8.56 7.62 -4.37
C ASP A 124 -8.93 6.68 -5.53
N GLU A 125 -7.94 6.23 -6.29
CA GLU A 125 -8.10 5.31 -7.42
C GLU A 125 -7.95 3.84 -7.02
N ASP A 126 -7.79 3.54 -5.73
CA ASP A 126 -7.66 2.16 -5.25
C ASP A 126 -8.97 1.38 -5.43
N VAL A 127 -8.83 0.13 -5.88
CA VAL A 127 -9.94 -0.80 -6.08
C VAL A 127 -9.70 -2.08 -5.26
N PRO A 128 -10.64 -2.49 -4.40
CA PRO A 128 -11.84 -1.75 -3.97
C PRO A 128 -11.50 -0.49 -3.15
N LYS A 129 -12.46 0.43 -3.02
CA LYS A 129 -12.29 1.64 -2.19
C LYS A 129 -12.07 1.27 -0.73
N GLY A 130 -10.83 1.31 -0.27
CA GLY A 130 -10.43 0.74 1.01
C GLY A 130 -9.91 1.73 2.04
N TRP A 131 -10.28 3.01 1.95
CA TRP A 131 -9.73 4.06 2.82
C TRP A 131 -10.84 4.85 3.51
N SER A 132 -10.62 5.15 4.79
CA SER A 132 -11.51 6.01 5.58
C SER A 132 -10.73 7.21 6.11
N VAL A 133 -11.31 8.41 6.00
CA VAL A 133 -10.74 9.67 6.50
C VAL A 133 -11.58 10.17 7.67
N GLN A 134 -10.94 10.59 8.74
CA GLN A 134 -11.58 11.15 9.93
C GLN A 134 -10.85 12.39 10.40
N TYR A 135 -11.63 13.43 10.76
CA TYR A 135 -11.12 14.62 11.41
C TYR A 135 -11.26 14.48 12.92
N GLU A 136 -10.20 14.83 13.63
CA GLU A 136 -10.12 14.79 15.08
C GLU A 136 -9.77 16.18 15.62
N ARG A 137 -10.16 16.45 16.87
CA ARG A 137 -9.79 17.67 17.61
C ARG A 137 -10.12 18.99 16.87
N GLY A 138 -11.33 19.10 16.32
CA GLY A 138 -11.73 20.31 15.59
C GLY A 138 -10.94 20.52 14.29
N SER A 139 -10.64 19.43 13.59
CA SER A 139 -9.87 19.41 12.33
C SER A 139 -8.37 19.73 12.47
N GLY A 140 -7.83 19.77 13.69
CA GLY A 140 -6.39 19.89 13.94
C GLY A 140 -5.60 18.60 13.69
N LEU A 141 -6.29 17.47 13.47
CA LEU A 141 -5.67 16.19 13.14
C LEU A 141 -6.55 15.47 12.11
N VAL A 142 -5.92 14.95 11.07
CA VAL A 142 -6.56 14.05 10.10
C VAL A 142 -5.98 12.66 10.27
N GLN A 143 -6.86 11.68 10.41
CA GLN A 143 -6.51 10.28 10.46
C GLN A 143 -7.08 9.56 9.25
N ILE A 144 -6.22 8.76 8.60
CA ILE A 144 -6.59 7.91 7.47
C ILE A 144 -6.34 6.47 7.87
N ARG A 145 -7.36 5.61 7.73
CA ARG A 145 -7.22 4.18 8.04
C ARG A 145 -7.47 3.32 6.82
N SER A 146 -6.67 2.27 6.67
CA SER A 146 -6.88 1.25 5.64
C SER A 146 -7.93 0.23 6.12
N LEU A 147 -8.91 -0.04 5.27
CA LEU A 147 -9.90 -1.11 5.42
C LEU A 147 -9.38 -2.43 4.83
N LYS A 148 -8.45 -2.35 3.86
CA LYS A 148 -7.76 -3.51 3.28
C LYS A 148 -6.74 -4.10 4.26
N TRP A 149 -6.06 -3.24 5.02
CA TRP A 149 -5.12 -3.63 6.07
C TRP A 149 -5.58 -3.10 7.43
N PRO A 150 -6.48 -3.82 8.12
CA PRO A 150 -6.91 -3.45 9.46
C PRO A 150 -5.71 -3.31 10.40
N GLY A 151 -5.66 -2.19 11.12
CA GLY A 151 -4.53 -1.82 11.97
C GLY A 151 -3.56 -0.83 11.33
N MET A 152 -3.67 -0.56 10.03
CA MET A 152 -2.93 0.52 9.39
C MET A 152 -3.61 1.87 9.62
N ALA A 153 -2.86 2.81 10.19
CA ALA A 153 -3.30 4.19 10.39
C ALA A 153 -2.20 5.17 9.94
N PHE A 154 -2.64 6.20 9.24
CA PHE A 154 -1.85 7.36 8.89
C PHE A 154 -2.43 8.59 9.60
N PHE A 155 -1.57 9.50 10.03
CA PHE A 155 -1.96 10.78 10.60
C PHE A 155 -1.27 11.93 9.89
N HIS A 156 -1.96 13.07 9.81
CA HIS A 156 -1.43 14.33 9.30
C HIS A 156 -1.98 15.48 10.14
N ILE A 157 -1.12 16.41 10.52
CA ILE A 157 -1.53 17.67 11.16
C ILE A 157 -1.62 18.72 10.05
N PRO A 158 -2.83 19.18 9.66
CA PRO A 158 -3.01 20.17 8.61
C PRO A 158 -2.17 21.42 8.85
N GLU A 159 -1.75 22.08 7.78
CA GLU A 159 -0.91 23.29 7.82
C GLU A 159 0.44 23.08 8.54
N THR A 160 0.88 21.83 8.66
CA THR A 160 2.23 21.50 9.09
C THR A 160 2.85 20.39 8.25
N ASN A 161 4.17 20.25 8.32
CA ASN A 161 4.90 19.15 7.68
C ASN A 161 4.92 17.85 8.52
N ARG A 162 4.06 17.74 9.54
CA ARG A 162 4.03 16.62 10.48
C ARG A 162 2.97 15.61 10.06
N TYR A 163 3.45 14.45 9.63
CA TYR A 163 2.64 13.29 9.31
C TYR A 163 3.42 12.03 9.65
N GLY A 164 2.72 10.90 9.66
CA GLY A 164 3.33 9.60 9.84
C GLY A 164 2.33 8.47 9.69
N SER A 165 2.84 7.26 9.61
CA SER A 165 2.05 6.05 9.55
C SER A 165 2.50 5.06 10.62
N LEU A 166 1.56 4.24 11.07
CA LEU A 166 1.81 3.14 11.99
C LEU A 166 0.91 1.98 11.61
N TYR A 167 1.51 0.80 11.52
CA TYR A 167 0.78 -0.45 11.43
C TYR A 167 0.81 -1.14 12.81
N CYS A 168 -0.37 -1.47 13.33
CA CYS A 168 -0.51 -2.30 14.51
C CYS A 168 -1.66 -3.30 14.27
N GLY A 169 -1.29 -4.52 13.88
CA GLY A 169 -2.24 -5.56 13.51
C GLY A 169 -1.60 -6.93 13.38
N VAL A 170 -2.38 -7.90 12.93
CA VAL A 170 -1.98 -9.32 12.83
C VAL A 170 -1.29 -9.69 11.52
N GLY A 171 -1.14 -8.75 10.58
CA GLY A 171 -0.55 -8.98 9.27
C GLY A 171 -1.47 -9.70 8.28
N GLU A 172 -2.78 -9.62 8.48
CA GLU A 172 -3.78 -10.23 7.60
C GLU A 172 -4.48 -9.18 6.73
N GLU A 173 -4.53 -9.44 5.43
CA GLU A 173 -5.23 -8.65 4.43
C GLU A 173 -6.73 -9.00 4.46
N ASN A 174 -7.58 -7.98 4.49
CA ASN A 174 -9.02 -8.13 4.36
C ASN A 174 -9.40 -8.34 2.88
N LYS A 175 -9.44 -9.60 2.45
CA LYS A 175 -9.86 -9.99 1.09
C LYS A 175 -11.36 -9.88 0.87
N ASP A 176 -12.14 -9.83 1.94
CA ASP A 176 -13.60 -9.74 1.89
C ASP A 176 -14.11 -8.31 1.74
N LEU A 177 -13.19 -7.34 1.68
CA LEU A 177 -13.52 -5.92 1.53
C LEU A 177 -14.53 -5.60 0.40
N PRO A 178 -14.48 -6.23 -0.80
CA PRO A 178 -15.49 -6.01 -1.84
C PRO A 178 -16.91 -6.42 -1.45
N PHE A 179 -17.08 -7.32 -0.49
CA PHE A 179 -18.38 -7.80 -0.01
C PHE A 179 -18.88 -7.06 1.24
N MET A 180 -18.01 -6.25 1.86
CA MET A 180 -18.32 -5.49 3.09
C MET A 180 -18.76 -4.05 2.82
N LEU A 181 -18.55 -3.55 1.58
CA LEU A 181 -18.83 -2.17 1.16
C LEU A 181 -20.15 -2.03 0.40
#